data_AF-A0A9E2MIP1-F1
#
_entry.id   AF-A0A9E2MIP1-F1
#
_cell.length_a   1.000
_cell.length_b   1.000
_cell.length_c   1.000
_cell.angle_alpha   90.00
_cell.angle_beta   90.00
_cell.angle_gamma   90.00
#
_symmetry.space_group_name_H-M   'P 1'
#
loop_
_entity.id
_entity.type
_entity.pdbx_description
1 polymer ?
#
loop_
_entity_poly.entity_id
_entity_poly.type
_entity_poly.pdbx_seq_one_letter_code
_entity_poly.pdbx_strand_id
1 'polypeptide(L)' 'MRLVPTASLGRHFGVSVRGMESIIRLACIVHQTDYWQSGRMVERLGNEDISASEILQYVKKGITRER' A
#
# COMPACT_ATOMS: atom_id res chain seq x y z
N MET A 1 -10.45 4.63 -2.91
CA MET A 1 -10.69 3.44 -2.07
C MET A 1 -9.62 3.36 -0.97
N ARG A 2 -9.97 3.40 0.34
CA ARG A 2 -8.99 3.36 1.46
C ARG A 2 -8.39 1.97 1.74
N LEU A 3 -8.99 0.92 1.19
CA LEU A 3 -8.57 -0.47 1.42
C LEU A 3 -7.29 -0.85 0.66
N VAL A 4 -7.06 -0.23 -0.51
CA VAL A 4 -5.89 -0.55 -1.37
C VAL A 4 -4.56 -0.19 -0.71
N PRO A 5 -4.36 1.02 -0.12
CA PRO A 5 -3.12 1.33 0.59
C PRO A 5 -2.84 0.38 1.76
N THR A 6 -3.85 0.01 2.54
CA THR A 6 -3.69 -0.92 3.68
C THR A 6 -3.35 -2.33 3.23
N ALA A 7 -3.98 -2.82 2.16
CA ALA A 7 -3.66 -4.13 1.59
C ALA A 7 -2.25 -4.17 1.00
N SER A 8 -1.84 -3.08 0.32
CA SER A 8 -0.49 -2.94 -0.22
C SER A 8 0.57 -2.92 0.88
N LEU A 9 0.32 -2.21 1.99
CA LEU A 9 1.21 -2.19 3.15
C LEU A 9 1.31 -3.55 3.84
N GLY A 10 0.18 -4.25 4.03
CA GLY A 10 0.16 -5.59 4.60
C GLY A 10 0.96 -6.58 3.75
N ARG A 11 0.81 -6.51 2.42
CA ARG A 11 1.58 -7.32 1.47
C ARG A 11 3.08 -7.05 1.57
N HIS A 12 3.48 -5.77 1.67
CA HIS A 12 4.88 -5.36 1.84
C HIS A 12 5.52 -5.95 3.12
N PHE A 13 4.74 -6.06 4.20
CA PHE A 13 5.20 -6.65 5.46
C PHE A 13 5.01 -8.16 5.59
N GLY A 14 4.68 -8.85 4.51
CA GLY A 14 4.46 -10.30 4.52
C GLY A 14 3.18 -10.74 5.26
N VAL A 15 2.27 -9.81 5.55
CA VAL A 15 0.96 -10.11 6.13
C VAL A 15 0.03 -10.60 5.03
N SER A 16 -0.67 -11.71 5.27
CA SER A 16 -1.69 -12.21 4.35
C SER A 16 -2.86 -11.24 4.24
N VAL A 17 -3.05 -10.66 3.06
CA VAL A 17 -4.13 -9.70 2.75
C VAL A 17 -5.20 -10.27 1.81
N ARG A 18 -5.28 -11.60 1.67
CA ARG A 18 -6.18 -12.27 0.70
C ARG A 18 -7.65 -11.83 0.79
N GLY A 19 -8.16 -11.64 2.01
CA GLY A 19 -9.54 -11.15 2.20
C GLY A 19 -9.74 -9.73 1.66
N MET A 20 -8.75 -8.85 1.88
CA MET A 20 -8.79 -7.48 1.36
C MET A 20 -8.68 -7.48 -0.17
N GLU A 21 -7.81 -8.30 -0.75
CA GLU A 21 -7.67 -8.43 -2.21
C GLU A 21 -8.98 -8.88 -2.88
N SER A 22 -9.71 -9.84 -2.28
CA SER A 22 -11.01 -10.26 -2.79
C SER A 22 -12.03 -9.12 -2.79
N ILE A 23 -12.11 -8.33 -1.72
CA ILE A 23 -13.02 -7.18 -1.63
C ILE A 23 -12.64 -6.11 -2.66
N ILE A 24 -11.34 -5.80 -2.79
CA ILE A 24 -10.85 -4.81 -3.77
C ILE A 24 -11.22 -5.26 -5.19
N ARG A 25 -11.04 -6.54 -5.53
CA ARG A 25 -11.41 -7.08 -6.84
C ARG A 25 -12.90 -6.93 -7.14
N LEU A 26 -13.77 -7.27 -6.17
CA LEU A 26 -15.21 -7.09 -6.33
C LEU A 26 -15.55 -5.63 -6.59
N ALA A 27 -14.95 -4.71 -5.85
CA ALA A 27 -15.17 -3.28 -6.07
C ALA A 27 -14.66 -2.79 -7.44
N CYS A 28 -13.52 -3.30 -7.92
CA CYS A 28 -13.02 -2.97 -9.25
C CYS A 28 -14.03 -3.39 -10.35
N ILE A 29 -14.65 -4.56 -10.19
CA ILE A 29 -15.68 -5.07 -11.12
C ILE A 29 -16.93 -4.19 -11.07
N VAL A 30 -17.48 -3.97 -9.87
CA VAL A 30 -18.74 -3.22 -9.69
C VAL A 30 -18.62 -1.78 -10.18
N HIS A 31 -17.46 -1.14 -9.98
CA HIS A 31 -17.24 0.25 -10.35
C HIS A 31 -16.52 0.42 -11.69
N GLN A 32 -16.20 -0.67 -12.39
CA GLN A 32 -15.41 -0.66 -13.63
C GLN A 32 -14.15 0.23 -13.53
N THR A 33 -13.52 0.25 -12.36
CA THR A 33 -12.42 1.14 -12.02
C THR A 33 -11.30 0.34 -11.39
N ASP A 34 -10.10 0.44 -11.95
CA ASP A 34 -8.93 -0.20 -11.37
C ASP A 34 -8.40 0.59 -10.17
N TYR A 35 -8.78 0.14 -8.97
CA TYR A 35 -8.34 0.79 -7.74
C TYR A 35 -6.85 0.56 -7.42
N TRP A 36 -6.17 -0.43 -8.02
CA TRP A 36 -4.73 -0.65 -7.81
C TRP A 36 -3.88 0.40 -8.49
N GLN A 37 -4.28 0.90 -9.67
CA GLN A 37 -3.58 1.99 -10.36
C GLN A 37 -3.54 3.30 -9.54
N SER A 38 -4.55 3.52 -8.69
CA SER A 38 -4.59 4.66 -7.78
C SER A 38 -3.74 4.46 -6.51
N GLY A 39 -3.37 3.21 -6.20
CA GLY A 39 -2.73 2.79 -4.94
C GLY A 39 -1.20 2.81 -4.93
N ARG A 40 -0.55 3.49 -5.88
CA ARG A 40 0.91 3.57 -6.14
C ARG A 40 1.82 4.00 -4.97
N MET A 41 1.33 4.03 -3.72
CA MET A 41 2.09 4.54 -2.58
C MET A 41 3.32 3.68 -2.23
N VAL A 42 3.24 2.34 -2.32
CA VAL A 42 4.38 1.48 -1.94
C VAL A 42 5.48 1.46 -3.01
N GLU A 43 5.13 1.42 -4.30
CA GLU A 43 6.12 1.49 -5.38
C GLU A 43 6.77 2.89 -5.51
N ARG A 44 6.04 3.96 -5.18
CA ARG A 44 6.59 5.34 -5.19
C ARG A 44 7.55 5.62 -4.03
N LEU A 45 7.54 4.78 -2.99
CA LEU A 45 8.51 4.81 -1.90
C LEU A 45 9.89 4.27 -2.33
N GLY A 46 10.17 4.14 -3.63
CA GLY A 46 11.51 4.35 -4.20
C GLY A 46 12.64 3.41 -3.78
N ASN A 47 12.36 2.40 -2.96
CA ASN A 47 13.32 1.38 -2.53
C ASN A 47 12.49 0.14 -2.24
N GLU A 48 12.68 -0.91 -3.04
CA GLU A 48 12.08 -2.23 -2.82
C GLU A 48 12.53 -2.84 -1.47
N ASP A 49 13.49 -2.20 -0.78
CA ASP A 49 14.11 -2.61 0.48
C ASP A 49 13.80 -1.69 1.69
N ILE A 50 12.75 -0.85 1.66
CA ILE A 50 12.40 -0.09 2.89
C ILE A 50 11.78 -1.05 3.90
N SER A 51 12.47 -1.22 5.04
CA SER A 51 12.00 -2.09 6.13
C SER A 51 10.76 -1.51 6.81
N ALA A 52 9.96 -2.37 7.44
CA ALA A 52 8.82 -1.97 8.27
C ALA A 52 9.17 -0.95 9.35
N SER A 53 10.38 -1.05 9.88
CA SER A 53 10.92 -0.11 10.86
C SER A 53 11.13 1.28 10.27
N GLU A 54 11.54 1.39 9.00
CA GLU A 54 11.81 2.66 8.32
C GLU A 54 10.51 3.35 7.89
N ILE A 55 9.51 2.61 7.40
CA ILE A 55 8.17 3.17 7.15
C ILE A 55 7.54 3.63 8.46
N LEU A 56 7.67 2.84 9.53
CA LEU A 56 7.17 3.23 10.85
C LEU A 56 7.91 4.45 11.39
N GLN A 57 9.23 4.56 11.19
CA GLN A 57 9.98 5.78 11.51
C GLN A 57 9.54 6.97 10.66
N TYR A 58 9.26 6.77 9.38
CA TYR A 58 8.77 7.81 8.48
C TYR A 58 7.42 8.36 8.94
N VAL A 59 6.47 7.46 9.25
CA VAL A 59 5.16 7.83 9.81
C VAL A 59 5.29 8.51 11.18
N LYS A 60 6.25 8.07 12.02
CA LYS A 60 6.46 8.64 13.37
C LYS A 60 7.22 9.95 13.38
N LYS A 61 8.18 10.16 12.47
CA LYS A 61 9.07 11.32 12.47
C LYS A 61 8.64 12.39 11.46
N GLY A 62 7.84 12.06 10.46
CA GLY A 62 7.33 13.00 9.46
C GLY A 62 8.39 13.57 8.51
N ILE A 63 9.59 12.96 8.45
CA ILE A 63 10.72 13.47 7.67
C ILE A 63 10.93 12.58 6.46
N THR A 64 10.61 13.10 5.27
CA THR A 64 11.08 12.54 4.00
C THR A 64 12.55 12.87 3.88
N ARG A 65 13.36 11.92 3.43
CA ARG A 65 14.73 12.20 3.01
C ARG A 65 14.66 13.36 2.01
N GLU A 66 14.98 14.57 2.47
CA GLU A 66 15.24 15.70 1.58
C GLU A 66 16.44 15.28 0.74
N ARG A 67 16.22 15.24 -0.57
CA ARG A 67 17.31 15.30 -1.54
C ARG A 67 17.75 16.74 -1.65
#